data_AF-A0A7X0F1A1-F1
#
_entry.id   AF-A0A7X0F1A1-F1
#
_cell.length_a   1.000
_cell.length_b   1.000
_cell.length_c   1.000
_cell.angle_alpha   90.00
_cell.angle_beta   90.00
_cell.angle_gamma   90.00
#
_symmetry.space_group_name_H-M   'P 1'
#
loop_
_entity.id
_entity.type
_entity.pdbx_description
1 polymer ?
#
loop_
_entity_poly.entity_id
_entity_poly.type
_entity_poly.pdbx_seq_one_letter_code
_entity_poly.pdbx_strand_id
1 'polypeptide(L)'
;MVYLDSFAHEEWDIHHTDERLRLKPQPVPGALMLRLITLLSRGLYRKMFAAWPGEVRDALIARHLTVDARRAGALERSNQHQWGEKLMGAGPVPGRPAVMPTAPGIDAALRLTMPERLLQEMTEGKIRMHRAMAASVAHGEHRVLAGAKHSTIGTDCPDEVVRAIFDLWRRVR
;
A
#
# COMPACT_ATOMS: atom_id res chain seq x y z
N MET A 1 -1.81 -4.24 5.83
CA MET A 1 -1.19 -3.31 4.87
C MET A 1 -1.01 -1.96 5.52
N VAL A 2 0.03 -1.21 5.15
CA VAL A 2 0.27 0.15 5.61
C VAL A 2 -0.35 1.09 4.57
N TYR A 3 -1.35 1.89 4.93
CA TYR A 3 -2.00 2.84 4.03
C TYR A 3 -1.59 4.27 4.40
N LEU A 4 -0.37 4.66 4.02
CA LEU A 4 0.08 6.04 4.27
C LEU A 4 -0.66 7.05 3.39
N ASP A 5 -1.16 6.60 2.24
CA ASP A 5 -2.04 7.35 1.34
C ASP A 5 -3.34 7.80 2.04
N SER A 6 -3.81 7.04 3.03
CA SER A 6 -4.96 7.43 3.86
C SER A 6 -4.74 8.68 4.71
N PHE A 7 -3.51 9.15 4.87
CA PHE A 7 -3.18 10.39 5.58
C PHE A 7 -2.61 11.48 4.65
N ALA A 8 -2.27 11.15 3.41
CA ALA A 8 -1.63 12.06 2.47
C ALA A 8 -2.63 13.02 1.79
N HIS A 9 -3.92 12.83 2.03
CA HIS A 9 -4.96 13.75 1.58
C HIS A 9 -6.00 13.91 2.69
N GLU A 10 -6.42 15.15 2.95
CA GLU A 10 -7.45 15.56 3.93
C GLU A 10 -8.85 14.93 3.64
N GLU A 11 -8.94 14.05 2.64
CA GLU A 11 -10.18 13.57 2.05
C GLU A 11 -10.31 12.04 2.05
N TRP A 12 -9.50 11.25 2.78
CA TRP A 12 -9.73 9.79 2.85
C TRP A 12 -11.18 9.47 3.22
N ASP A 13 -11.72 10.18 4.21
CA ASP A 13 -13.12 10.05 4.66
C ASP A 13 -14.14 10.65 3.67
N ILE A 14 -13.73 11.58 2.82
CA ILE A 14 -14.58 12.14 1.75
C ILE A 14 -14.67 11.17 0.57
N HIS A 15 -13.59 10.43 0.27
CA HIS A 15 -13.56 9.47 -0.82
C HIS A 15 -14.03 8.06 -0.39
N HIS A 16 -14.09 7.79 0.91
CA HIS A 16 -14.61 6.56 1.51
C HIS A 16 -15.71 6.86 2.53
N THR A 17 -16.96 6.83 2.07
CA THR A 17 -18.12 7.22 2.88
C THR A 17 -18.52 6.19 3.94
N ASP A 18 -18.11 4.93 3.79
CA ASP A 18 -18.41 3.88 4.75
C ASP A 18 -17.47 3.94 5.98
N GLU A 19 -18.04 4.04 7.19
CA GLU A 19 -17.30 4.12 8.45
C GLU A 19 -16.42 2.89 8.75
N ARG A 20 -16.64 1.77 8.05
CA ARG A 20 -15.82 0.55 8.15
C ARG A 20 -14.48 0.72 7.41
N LEU A 21 -14.37 1.69 6.50
CA LEU A 21 -13.16 2.03 5.77
C LEU A 21 -12.31 3.10 6.46
N ARG A 22 -12.81 3.70 7.55
CA ARG A 22 -12.02 4.60 8.39
C ARG A 22 -10.84 3.87 9.01
N LEU A 23 -9.70 4.55 9.06
CA LEU A 23 -8.50 4.05 9.72
C LEU A 23 -8.77 3.85 11.22
N LYS A 24 -8.63 2.60 11.67
CA LYS A 24 -8.78 2.21 13.08
C LYS A 24 -7.50 1.55 13.58
N PRO A 25 -7.18 1.68 14.88
CA PRO A 25 -6.11 0.90 15.49
C PRO A 25 -6.28 -0.59 15.16
N GLN A 26 -5.26 -1.20 14.57
CA GLN A 26 -5.27 -2.63 14.26
C GLN A 26 -4.58 -3.39 15.41
N PRO A 27 -5.20 -4.46 15.94
CA PRO A 27 -4.57 -5.25 17.00
C PRO A 27 -3.31 -5.94 16.49
N VAL A 28 -2.27 -5.98 17.32
CA VAL A 28 -1.05 -6.74 17.03
C VAL A 28 -1.31 -8.21 17.37
N PRO A 29 -1.19 -9.15 16.42
CA PRO A 29 -1.43 -10.56 16.70
C PRO A 29 -0.45 -11.12 17.73
N GLY A 30 -0.94 -12.02 18.59
CA GLY A 30 -0.10 -12.75 19.55
C GLY A 30 0.91 -13.67 18.89
N ALA A 31 1.94 -14.10 19.63
CA ALA A 31 3.07 -14.87 19.10
C ALA A 31 2.64 -16.17 18.39
N LEU A 32 1.65 -16.89 18.91
CA LEU A 32 1.13 -18.12 18.30
C LEU A 32 0.52 -17.83 16.92
N MET A 33 -0.29 -16.79 16.82
CA MET A 33 -0.92 -16.38 15.56
C MET A 33 0.12 -15.91 14.53
N LEU A 34 1.15 -15.18 14.97
CA LEU A 34 2.25 -14.76 14.09
C LEU A 34 3.04 -15.95 13.53
N ARG A 35 3.26 -17.00 14.33
CA ARG A 35 3.88 -18.24 13.87
C ARG A 35 3.02 -18.95 12.82
N LEU A 36 1.71 -19.00 13.01
CA LEU A 36 0.78 -19.59 12.04
C LEU A 36 0.77 -18.81 10.73
N ILE A 37 0.65 -17.48 10.78
CA ILE A 37 0.70 -16.60 9.61
C ILE A 37 2.01 -16.80 8.84
N THR A 38 3.13 -16.92 9.57
CA THR A 38 4.45 -17.18 8.99
C THR A 38 4.44 -18.47 8.19
N LEU A 39 4.00 -19.58 8.78
CA LEU A 39 3.94 -20.88 8.12
C LEU A 39 3.09 -20.84 6.84
N LEU A 40 1.89 -20.25 6.93
CA LEU A 40 0.92 -20.21 5.83
C LEU A 40 1.32 -19.29 4.67
N SER A 41 2.18 -18.29 4.92
CA SER A 41 2.55 -17.30 3.90
C SER A 41 3.72 -17.72 3.02
N ARG A 42 4.37 -18.86 3.29
CA ARG A 42 5.57 -19.27 2.53
C ARG A 42 5.29 -19.42 1.03
N GLY A 43 4.15 -20.01 0.67
CA GLY A 43 3.74 -20.16 -0.73
C GLY A 43 3.50 -18.81 -1.42
N LEU A 44 2.92 -17.85 -0.68
CA LEU A 44 2.68 -16.49 -1.18
C LEU A 44 3.99 -15.81 -1.58
N TYR A 45 4.99 -15.78 -0.69
CA TYR A 45 6.27 -15.12 -1.00
C TYR A 45 7.06 -15.82 -2.09
N ARG A 46 7.01 -17.17 -2.16
CA ARG A 46 7.63 -17.91 -3.27
C ARG A 46 7.02 -17.50 -4.62
N LYS A 47 5.70 -17.37 -4.69
CA LYS A 47 5.01 -16.92 -5.90
C LYS A 47 5.36 -15.46 -6.23
N MET A 48 5.34 -14.59 -5.23
CA MET A 48 5.61 -13.16 -5.38
C MET A 48 7.02 -12.87 -5.90
N PHE A 49 8.02 -13.62 -5.44
CA PHE A 49 9.42 -13.45 -5.85
C PHE A 49 9.89 -14.51 -6.86
N ALA A 50 8.98 -15.17 -7.58
CA ALA A 50 9.33 -16.30 -8.45
C ALA A 50 10.33 -15.94 -9.56
N ALA A 51 10.25 -14.71 -10.09
CA ALA A 51 11.12 -14.22 -11.16
C ALA A 51 12.47 -13.65 -10.65
N TRP A 52 12.69 -13.59 -9.34
CA TRP A 52 13.90 -12.98 -8.76
C TRP A 52 15.06 -13.99 -8.74
N PRO A 53 16.33 -13.52 -8.81
CA PRO A 53 17.49 -14.37 -8.63
C PRO A 53 17.42 -15.17 -7.33
N GLY A 54 17.84 -16.44 -7.37
CA GLY A 54 17.66 -17.38 -6.26
C GLY A 54 18.21 -16.87 -4.93
N GLU A 55 19.42 -16.30 -4.94
CA GLU A 55 20.07 -15.75 -3.75
C GLU A 55 19.27 -14.60 -3.10
N VAL A 56 18.73 -13.68 -3.91
CA VAL A 56 17.94 -12.53 -3.43
C VAL A 56 16.57 -13.00 -2.97
N ARG A 57 15.92 -13.85 -3.78
CA ARG A 57 14.61 -14.44 -3.48
C ARG A 57 14.63 -15.15 -2.13
N ASP A 58 15.60 -16.03 -1.93
CA ASP A 58 15.64 -16.89 -0.75
C ASP A 58 15.95 -16.08 0.52
N ALA A 59 16.83 -15.08 0.43
CA ALA A 59 17.10 -14.13 1.50
C ALA A 59 15.85 -13.30 1.87
N LEU A 60 15.13 -12.77 0.88
CA LEU A 60 13.90 -12.01 1.10
C LEU A 60 12.80 -12.88 1.72
N ILE A 61 12.61 -14.10 1.22
CA ILE A 61 11.64 -15.04 1.79
C ILE A 61 12.00 -15.34 3.24
N ALA A 62 13.25 -15.68 3.55
CA ALA A 62 13.69 -15.95 4.90
C ALA A 62 13.40 -14.78 5.85
N ARG A 63 13.69 -13.55 5.41
CA ARG A 63 13.43 -12.33 6.19
C ARG A 63 11.94 -12.11 6.46
N HIS A 64 11.07 -12.29 5.46
CA HIS A 64 9.62 -12.09 5.62
C HIS A 64 8.93 -13.19 6.45
N LEU A 65 9.60 -14.33 6.60
CA LEU A 65 9.12 -15.49 7.36
C LEU A 65 9.69 -15.55 8.78
N THR A 66 10.19 -14.45 9.33
CA THR A 66 10.48 -14.37 10.77
C THR A 66 9.30 -13.80 11.54
N VAL A 67 9.09 -14.30 12.75
CA VAL A 67 8.06 -13.76 13.67
C VAL A 67 8.34 -12.28 13.95
N ASP A 68 9.62 -11.89 14.06
CA ASP A 68 10.01 -10.50 14.31
C ASP A 68 9.65 -9.59 13.15
N ALA A 69 9.85 -10.02 11.89
CA ALA A 69 9.39 -9.27 10.72
C ALA A 69 7.88 -9.04 10.75
N ARG A 70 7.12 -10.08 11.10
CA ARG A 70 5.65 -10.00 11.17
C ARG A 70 5.17 -9.13 12.31
N ARG A 71 5.83 -9.21 13.47
CA ARG A 71 5.56 -8.35 14.61
C ARG A 71 5.86 -6.89 14.28
N ALA A 72 7.02 -6.60 13.69
CA ALA A 72 7.39 -5.25 13.28
C ALA A 72 6.36 -4.66 12.31
N GLY A 73 6.02 -5.38 11.24
CA GLY A 73 4.99 -4.91 10.30
C GLY A 73 3.60 -4.79 10.93
N ALA A 74 3.25 -5.59 11.94
CA ALA A 74 2.00 -5.44 12.68
C ALA A 74 2.00 -4.19 13.58
N LEU A 75 3.12 -3.92 14.25
CA LEU A 75 3.32 -2.72 15.05
C LEU A 75 3.22 -1.45 14.19
N GLU A 76 3.92 -1.43 13.05
CA GLU A 76 3.87 -0.34 12.07
C GLU A 76 2.47 -0.05 11.54
N ARG A 77 1.57 -1.04 11.53
CA ARG A 77 0.15 -0.86 11.17
C ARG A 77 -0.69 -0.40 12.34
N SER A 78 -0.40 -0.91 13.53
CA SER A 78 -1.17 -0.61 14.73
C SER A 78 -1.09 0.86 15.12
N ASN A 79 0.04 1.52 14.87
CA ASN A 79 0.29 2.91 15.27
C ASN A 79 0.04 3.94 14.15
N GLN A 80 -0.48 3.53 12.99
CA GLN A 80 -0.65 4.44 11.84
C GLN A 80 -1.54 5.63 12.13
N HIS A 81 -2.67 5.37 12.79
CA HIS A 81 -3.62 6.39 13.20
C HIS A 81 -2.98 7.52 14.02
N GLN A 82 -1.88 7.25 14.74
CA GLN A 82 -1.17 8.24 15.58
C GLN A 82 -0.42 9.28 14.74
N TRP A 83 -0.17 9.01 13.46
CA TRP A 83 0.53 9.92 12.56
C TRP A 83 -0.43 10.84 11.79
N GLY A 84 -1.74 10.55 11.80
CA GLY A 84 -2.70 11.28 10.99
C GLY A 84 -2.74 12.77 11.28
N GLU A 85 -2.92 13.16 12.55
CA GLU A 85 -2.94 14.57 12.95
C GLU A 85 -1.64 15.30 12.60
N LYS A 86 -0.50 14.62 12.79
CA LYS A 86 0.82 15.19 12.47
C LYS A 86 1.00 15.40 10.97
N LEU A 87 0.55 14.46 10.15
CA LEU A 87 0.66 14.55 8.69
C LEU A 87 -0.28 15.61 8.13
N MET A 88 -1.51 15.70 8.63
CA MET A 88 -2.46 16.76 8.25
C MET A 88 -1.95 18.15 8.68
N GLY A 89 -1.29 18.25 9.83
CA GLY A 89 -0.69 19.50 10.31
C GLY A 89 0.64 19.89 9.65
N ALA A 90 1.19 19.08 8.74
CA ALA A 90 2.52 19.28 8.17
C ALA A 90 2.60 20.41 7.12
N GLY A 91 1.47 21.04 6.80
CA GLY A 91 1.38 22.09 5.79
C GLY A 91 1.26 21.54 4.36
N PRO A 92 1.22 22.42 3.35
CA PRO A 92 0.96 22.02 1.97
C PRO A 92 2.08 21.13 1.40
N VAL A 93 1.68 20.17 0.56
CA VAL A 93 2.64 19.32 -0.17
C VAL A 93 3.47 20.18 -1.13
N PRO A 94 4.81 20.03 -1.19
CA PRO A 94 5.65 20.79 -2.11
C PRO A 94 5.17 20.60 -3.56
N GLY A 95 5.04 21.70 -4.32
CA GLY A 95 4.59 21.72 -5.71
C GLY A 95 5.58 21.13 -6.73
N ARG A 96 6.18 19.98 -6.41
CA ARG A 96 7.07 19.23 -7.30
C ARG A 96 6.25 18.31 -8.22
N PRO A 97 6.78 17.95 -9.41
CA PRO A 97 6.18 16.90 -10.23
C PRO A 97 5.98 15.63 -9.42
N ALA A 98 4.81 15.00 -9.59
CA ALA A 98 4.44 13.79 -8.87
C ALA A 98 3.75 12.80 -9.80
N VAL A 99 4.00 11.50 -9.60
CA VAL A 99 3.26 10.42 -10.26
C VAL A 99 2.58 9.61 -9.17
N MET A 100 1.25 9.53 -9.22
CA MET A 100 0.40 8.81 -8.28
C MET A 100 -0.05 7.49 -8.91
N PRO A 101 0.66 6.36 -8.69
CA PRO A 101 0.20 5.07 -9.18
C PRO A 101 -0.94 4.53 -8.30
N THR A 102 -2.00 4.02 -8.92
CA THR A 102 -3.09 3.31 -8.26
C THR A 102 -3.13 1.87 -8.71
N ALA A 103 -2.95 0.94 -7.79
CA ALA A 103 -3.14 -0.48 -8.02
C ALA A 103 -4.59 -0.88 -7.66
N PRO A 104 -5.47 -1.20 -8.62
CA PRO A 104 -6.88 -1.54 -8.34
C PRO A 104 -7.04 -2.99 -7.85
N GLY A 105 -5.99 -3.83 -7.94
CA GLY A 105 -6.03 -5.19 -7.46
C GLY A 105 -6.29 -5.27 -5.95
N ILE A 106 -7.09 -6.26 -5.56
CA ILE A 106 -7.46 -6.52 -4.16
C ILE A 106 -6.50 -7.53 -3.54
N ASP A 107 -5.96 -7.21 -2.36
CA ASP A 107 -5.11 -8.11 -1.60
C ASP A 107 -5.87 -9.34 -1.09
N ALA A 108 -5.19 -10.49 -1.08
CA ALA A 108 -5.81 -11.76 -0.71
C ALA A 108 -6.40 -11.73 0.72
N ALA A 109 -5.73 -11.06 1.66
CA ALA A 109 -6.22 -10.91 3.02
C ALA A 109 -7.55 -10.13 3.08
N LEU A 110 -7.70 -9.08 2.29
CA LEU A 110 -8.92 -8.26 2.27
C LEU A 110 -10.11 -9.03 1.71
N ARG A 111 -9.89 -9.87 0.68
CA ARG A 111 -10.93 -10.76 0.13
C ARG A 111 -11.50 -11.74 1.16
N LEU A 112 -10.72 -12.12 2.16
CA LEU A 112 -11.15 -13.03 3.21
C LEU A 112 -11.93 -12.33 4.34
N THR A 113 -11.78 -11.02 4.48
CA THR A 113 -12.28 -10.28 5.65
C THR A 113 -13.32 -9.21 5.30
N MET A 114 -13.55 -8.93 4.02
CA MET A 114 -14.46 -7.86 3.59
C MET A 114 -15.43 -8.34 2.50
N PRO A 115 -16.70 -7.89 2.54
CA PRO A 115 -17.66 -8.12 1.46
C PRO A 115 -17.21 -7.49 0.15
N GLU A 116 -17.59 -8.10 -0.98
CA GLU A 116 -17.21 -7.63 -2.33
C GLU A 116 -17.60 -6.17 -2.59
N ARG A 117 -18.82 -5.76 -2.20
CA ARG A 117 -19.28 -4.38 -2.34
C ARG A 117 -18.34 -3.38 -1.63
N LEU A 118 -17.85 -3.73 -0.44
CA LEU A 118 -16.95 -2.87 0.32
C LEU A 118 -15.57 -2.79 -0.33
N LEU A 119 -15.11 -3.89 -0.94
CA LEU A 119 -13.86 -3.93 -1.70
C LEU A 119 -13.92 -3.10 -2.99
N GLN A 120 -15.08 -3.09 -3.66
CA GLN A 120 -15.35 -2.25 -4.81
C GLN A 120 -15.34 -0.77 -4.41
N GLU A 121 -16.09 -0.40 -3.36
CA GLU A 121 -16.12 0.98 -2.83
C GLU A 121 -14.72 1.47 -2.45
N MET A 122 -13.92 0.64 -1.76
CA MET A 122 -12.54 0.96 -1.40
C MET A 122 -11.63 1.12 -2.63
N THR A 123 -11.85 0.34 -3.69
CA THR A 123 -11.06 0.44 -4.92
C THR A 123 -11.39 1.72 -5.67
N GLU A 124 -12.67 2.05 -5.80
CA GLU A 124 -13.13 3.28 -6.44
C GLU A 124 -12.72 4.54 -5.66
N GLY A 125 -12.87 4.51 -4.33
CA GLY A 125 -12.43 5.58 -3.44
C GLY A 125 -10.94 5.87 -3.59
N LYS A 126 -10.11 4.83 -3.58
CA LYS A 126 -8.66 4.94 -3.83
C LYS A 126 -8.34 5.54 -5.21
N ILE A 127 -9.07 5.16 -6.26
CA ILE A 127 -8.89 5.72 -7.62
C ILE A 127 -9.23 7.22 -7.62
N ARG A 128 -10.36 7.62 -7.02
CA ARG A 128 -10.76 9.03 -6.90
C ARG A 128 -9.75 9.84 -6.12
N MET A 129 -9.30 9.32 -4.98
CA MET A 129 -8.32 9.95 -4.11
C MET A 129 -6.98 10.17 -4.83
N HIS A 130 -6.40 9.14 -5.44
CA HIS A 130 -5.11 9.30 -6.14
C HIS A 130 -5.22 10.24 -7.35
N ARG A 131 -6.38 10.29 -8.01
CA ARG A 131 -6.65 11.27 -9.06
C ARG A 131 -6.68 12.70 -8.51
N ALA A 132 -7.37 12.92 -7.40
CA ALA A 132 -7.41 14.23 -6.72
C ALA A 132 -6.00 14.65 -6.26
N MET A 133 -5.23 13.73 -5.68
CA MET A 133 -3.82 13.96 -5.29
C MET A 133 -2.93 14.35 -6.47
N ALA A 134 -3.13 13.74 -7.65
CA ALA A 134 -2.40 14.16 -8.84
C ALA A 134 -2.85 15.55 -9.31
N ALA A 135 -4.14 15.86 -9.23
CA ALA A 135 -4.68 17.15 -9.65
C ALA A 135 -4.29 18.32 -8.70
N SER A 136 -3.90 18.03 -7.45
CA SER A 136 -3.55 19.06 -6.47
C SER A 136 -2.14 19.65 -6.66
N VAL A 137 -1.35 19.12 -7.60
CA VAL A 137 0.00 19.63 -7.92
C VAL A 137 0.13 19.95 -9.41
N ALA A 138 0.87 21.02 -9.74
CA ALA A 138 0.94 21.58 -11.10
C ALA A 138 1.42 20.59 -12.19
N HIS A 139 2.20 19.57 -11.82
CA HIS A 139 2.74 18.56 -12.72
C HIS A 139 2.47 17.14 -12.21
N GLY A 140 1.28 16.95 -11.63
CA GLY A 140 0.84 15.66 -11.13
C GLY A 140 0.26 14.78 -12.23
N GLU A 141 0.55 13.49 -12.13
CA GLU A 141 0.06 12.48 -13.07
C GLU A 141 -0.53 11.30 -12.30
N HIS A 142 -1.73 10.87 -12.69
CA HIS A 142 -2.38 9.69 -12.14
C HIS A 142 -2.24 8.50 -13.09
N ARG A 143 -1.75 7.35 -12.60
CA ARG A 143 -1.60 6.13 -13.41
C ARG A 143 -2.32 4.97 -12.74
N VAL A 144 -3.22 4.30 -13.44
CA VAL A 144 -3.85 3.07 -12.94
C VAL A 144 -3.06 1.86 -13.43
N LEU A 145 -2.52 1.08 -12.49
CA LEU A 145 -1.72 -0.11 -12.77
C LEU A 145 -2.57 -1.37 -12.59
N ALA A 146 -3.37 -1.71 -13.62
CA ALA A 146 -4.37 -2.79 -13.54
C ALA A 146 -3.82 -4.16 -13.14
N GLY A 147 -2.54 -4.43 -13.42
CA GLY A 147 -1.86 -5.68 -13.07
C GLY A 147 -1.41 -5.79 -11.60
N ALA A 148 -1.57 -4.75 -10.79
CA ALA A 148 -1.02 -4.68 -9.44
C ALA A 148 -2.06 -4.67 -8.33
N LYS A 149 -1.66 -5.18 -7.16
CA LYS A 149 -2.32 -4.93 -5.86
C LYS A 149 -1.54 -3.90 -5.06
N HIS A 150 -2.19 -3.31 -4.05
CA HIS A 150 -1.57 -2.24 -3.27
C HIS A 150 -0.31 -2.70 -2.51
N SER A 151 -0.28 -3.93 -1.96
CA SER A 151 0.90 -4.41 -1.19
C SER A 151 2.08 -4.79 -2.07
N THR A 152 1.81 -5.08 -3.33
CA THR A 152 2.72 -5.76 -4.24
C THR A 152 2.97 -4.96 -5.51
N ILE A 153 2.64 -3.67 -5.54
CA ILE A 153 2.76 -2.83 -6.74
C ILE A 153 4.17 -2.85 -7.35
N GLY A 154 5.21 -2.84 -6.51
CA GLY A 154 6.60 -2.92 -6.95
C GLY A 154 7.04 -4.29 -7.49
N THR A 155 6.33 -5.36 -7.15
CA THR A 155 6.60 -6.71 -7.66
C THR A 155 5.68 -7.12 -8.80
N ASP A 156 4.44 -6.64 -8.81
CA ASP A 156 3.42 -6.96 -9.81
C ASP A 156 3.61 -6.13 -11.10
N CYS A 157 4.07 -4.88 -10.97
CA CYS A 157 4.30 -3.97 -12.09
C CYS A 157 5.65 -3.25 -11.97
N PRO A 158 6.78 -3.98 -11.86
CA PRO A 158 8.09 -3.39 -11.61
C PRO A 158 8.49 -2.38 -12.70
N ASP A 159 8.22 -2.71 -13.97
CA ASP A 159 8.58 -1.85 -15.10
C ASP A 159 7.82 -0.52 -15.10
N GLU A 160 6.54 -0.53 -14.72
CA GLU A 160 5.74 0.69 -14.64
C GLU A 160 6.19 1.58 -13.46
N VAL A 161 6.59 0.98 -12.34
CA VAL A 161 7.17 1.71 -11.20
C VAL A 161 8.51 2.34 -11.61
N VAL A 162 9.38 1.57 -12.27
CA VAL A 162 10.67 2.07 -12.77
C VAL A 162 10.46 3.19 -13.80
N ARG A 163 9.51 3.03 -14.73
CA ARG A 163 9.16 4.05 -15.71
C ARG A 163 8.68 5.33 -15.02
N ALA A 164 7.80 5.24 -14.03
CA ALA A 164 7.32 6.38 -13.25
C ALA A 164 8.46 7.13 -12.57
N ILE A 165 9.44 6.42 -11.99
CA ILE A 165 10.63 7.02 -11.39
C ILE A 165 11.47 7.76 -12.45
N PHE A 166 11.72 7.15 -13.62
CA PHE A 166 12.48 7.80 -14.69
C PHE A 166 11.76 8.98 -15.33
N ASP A 167 10.43 8.95 -15.42
CA ASP A 167 9.63 10.08 -15.89
C ASP A 167 9.73 11.25 -14.91
N LEU A 168 9.67 10.99 -13.60
CA LEU A 168 9.89 12.01 -12.57
C LEU A 168 11.31 12.57 -12.61
N TRP A 169 12.32 11.70 -12.69
CA TRP A 169 13.73 12.11 -12.76
C TRP A 169 14.02 13.05 -13.94
N ARG A 170 13.40 12.78 -15.09
CA ARG A 170 13.51 13.64 -16.28
C ARG A 170 12.82 15.00 -16.16
N ARG A 171 11.86 15.15 -15.24
CA ARG A 171 11.12 16.41 -15.00
C ARG A 171 11.78 17.32 -13.97
N VAL A 172 12.61 16.76 -13.08
CA VAL A 172 13.28 17.50 -12.00
C VAL A 172 14.73 17.87 -12.33
N ARG A 173 15.26 17.35 -13.45
CA ARG A 173 16.57 17.68 -13.98
C ARG A 173 16.45 18.77 -15.03
#